data_AF-A0A1C4X5K6-F1
#
_entry.id   AF-A0A1C4X5K6-F1
#
_cell.length_a   1.000
_cell.length_b   1.000
_cell.length_c   1.000
_cell.angle_alpha   90.00
_cell.angle_beta   90.00
_cell.angle_gamma   90.00
#
_symmetry.space_group_name_H-M   'P 1'
#
loop_
_entity.id
_entity.type
_entity.pdbx_description
1 polymer ?
#
loop_
_entity_poly.entity_id
_entity_poly.type
_entity_poly.pdbx_seq_one_letter_code
_entity_poly.pdbx_strand_id
1 'polypeptide(L)'
;MGILERLFRPAGRPRHGQARHDQQARHDQARHGRPEQHRRRSPNEGWYRSATCRSLTAGQVRDRQFRSVRRGGLDPLEVYAFLHRVAGELAAARRELTYTTEENVRIKRALRSWQSRFAPRTHR
;
A
#
# COMPACT_ATOMS: atom_id res chain seq x y z
N MET A 1 -18.26 21.39 17.94
CA MET A 1 -17.39 21.93 19.01
C MET A 1 -17.07 20.80 19.97
N GLY A 2 -15.82 20.33 19.97
CA GLY A 2 -15.38 19.13 20.71
C GLY A 2 -13.90 19.24 21.07
N ILE A 3 -13.65 19.96 22.17
CA ILE A 3 -12.61 19.76 23.20
C ILE A 3 -11.20 19.44 22.69
N LEU A 4 -10.51 20.49 22.24
CA LEU A 4 -9.09 20.69 22.53
C LEU A 4 -8.97 20.94 24.04
N GLU A 5 -8.20 20.15 24.79
CA GLU A 5 -7.34 20.77 25.80
C GLU A 5 -6.18 19.89 26.25
N ARG A 6 -5.02 20.53 26.11
CA ARG A 6 -3.66 20.08 26.34
C ARG A 6 -3.40 20.24 27.83
N LEU A 7 -3.16 19.15 28.55
CA LEU A 7 -2.77 19.19 29.95
C LEU A 7 -1.41 19.88 30.08
N PHE A 8 -1.42 21.03 30.76
CA PHE A 8 -0.24 21.76 31.22
C PHE A 8 -0.27 21.81 32.75
N ARG A 9 0.72 21.22 33.41
CA ARG A 9 1.15 21.63 34.77
C ARG A 9 2.61 21.24 34.99
N PRO A 10 3.33 21.96 35.87
CA PRO A 10 4.70 22.36 35.62
C PRO A 10 5.69 21.92 36.71
N ALA A 11 6.96 22.19 36.42
CA ALA A 11 8.05 22.58 37.31
C ALA A 11 8.46 21.64 38.46
N GLY A 12 9.58 20.96 38.24
CA GLY A 12 10.51 20.51 39.27
C GLY A 12 11.96 20.77 38.83
N ARG A 13 12.62 21.77 39.42
CA ARG A 13 14.09 21.88 39.58
C ARG A 13 14.37 21.50 41.05
N PRO A 14 15.54 20.96 41.48
CA PRO A 14 16.84 21.53 41.12
C PRO A 14 18.10 20.62 41.16
N ARG A 15 19.21 21.24 40.72
CA ARG A 15 20.60 21.21 41.27
C ARG A 15 21.58 20.05 41.00
N HIS A 16 22.68 20.49 40.36
CA HIS A 16 24.10 20.25 40.61
C HIS A 16 24.67 18.82 40.65
N GLY A 17 25.51 18.55 39.66
CA GLY A 17 26.56 17.54 39.70
C GLY A 17 26.94 17.10 38.28
N GLN A 18 28.22 16.84 38.04
CA GLN A 18 28.75 16.25 36.80
C GLN A 18 28.86 17.15 35.55
N ALA A 19 29.32 18.39 35.70
CA ALA A 19 30.27 18.92 34.71
C ALA A 19 31.62 18.23 34.94
N ARG A 20 31.89 17.09 34.25
CA ARG A 20 33.25 16.53 34.05
C ARG A 20 33.36 15.22 33.24
N HIS A 21 32.34 14.76 32.52
CA HIS A 21 32.45 13.53 31.71
C HIS A 21 31.97 13.63 30.24
N ASP A 22 31.71 14.84 29.74
CA ASP A 22 31.14 15.05 28.38
C ASP A 22 32.15 15.27 27.24
N GLN A 23 33.45 15.22 27.51
CA GLN A 23 34.47 15.46 26.47
C GLN A 23 35.21 14.20 26.00
N GLN A 24 35.10 13.07 26.72
CA GLN A 24 35.78 11.83 26.31
C GLN A 24 34.90 10.90 25.46
N ALA A 25 33.57 11.04 25.49
CA ALA A 25 32.64 10.23 24.68
C ALA A 25 32.37 10.79 23.27
N ARG A 26 33.02 11.90 22.89
CA ARG A 26 32.86 12.55 21.57
C ARG A 26 33.93 12.16 20.55
N HIS A 27 35.02 11.50 20.97
CA HIS A 27 36.14 11.19 20.08
C HIS A 27 36.19 9.75 19.56
N ASP A 28 35.37 8.83 20.09
CA ASP A 28 35.27 7.46 19.57
C ASP A 28 34.05 7.19 18.67
N GLN A 29 33.14 8.17 18.52
CA GLN A 29 31.96 8.06 17.66
C GLN A 29 32.19 8.51 16.20
N ALA A 30 33.36 9.07 15.88
CA ALA A 30 33.68 9.58 14.54
C ALA A 30 34.43 8.57 13.63
N ARG A 31 34.50 7.29 14.03
CA ARG A 31 35.05 6.19 13.22
C ARG A 31 34.08 5.06 12.92
N HIS A 32 32.82 5.22 13.29
CA HIS A 32 31.74 4.32 12.89
C HIS A 32 30.98 5.00 11.76
N GLY A 33 31.57 4.95 10.55
CA GLY A 33 30.89 5.34 9.33
C GLY A 33 29.52 4.69 9.31
N ARG A 34 28.45 5.50 9.22
CA ARG A 34 27.07 5.04 9.08
C ARG A 34 27.02 3.97 7.99
N PRO A 35 26.88 2.68 8.31
CA PRO A 35 26.64 1.69 7.30
C PRO A 35 25.14 1.75 7.01
N GLU A 36 24.81 2.06 5.77
CA GLU A 36 23.66 1.47 5.10
C GLU A 36 22.28 1.76 5.72
N GLN A 37 21.81 3.00 5.53
CA GLN A 37 20.35 3.24 5.36
C GLN A 37 19.79 2.64 4.05
N HIS A 38 20.61 1.86 3.32
CA HIS A 38 20.22 0.99 2.21
C HIS A 38 19.67 -0.37 2.69
N ARG A 39 19.20 -0.49 3.94
CA ARG A 39 18.45 -1.68 4.37
C ARG A 39 17.11 -1.73 3.63
N ARG A 40 17.19 -2.38 2.47
CA ARG A 40 16.16 -3.18 1.82
C ARG A 40 14.86 -2.44 1.56
N ARG A 41 14.91 -1.51 0.60
CA ARG A 41 13.73 -1.31 -0.22
C ARG A 41 13.37 -2.68 -0.81
N SER A 42 12.21 -3.23 -0.44
CA SER A 42 11.81 -4.53 -0.98
C SER A 42 11.75 -4.38 -2.51
N PRO A 43 12.20 -5.36 -3.31
CA PRO A 43 12.12 -5.27 -4.77
C PRO A 43 10.72 -4.90 -5.28
N ASN A 44 9.69 -5.17 -4.48
CA ASN A 44 8.29 -4.94 -4.79
C ASN A 44 7.73 -3.61 -4.22
N GLU A 45 8.54 -2.83 -3.51
CA GLU A 45 8.09 -1.62 -2.84
C GLU A 45 7.89 -0.49 -3.85
N GLY A 46 6.63 -0.10 -4.07
CA GLY A 46 6.23 0.97 -4.98
C GLY A 46 5.57 0.53 -6.28
N TRP A 47 5.63 -0.75 -6.66
CA TRP A 47 5.06 -1.25 -7.92
C TRP A 47 3.53 -1.26 -7.97
N TYR A 48 2.86 -1.35 -6.82
CA TYR A 48 1.40 -1.35 -6.72
C TYR A 48 0.79 0.05 -6.50
N ARG A 49 1.61 1.09 -6.26
CA ARG A 49 1.10 2.40 -5.79
C ARG A 49 0.87 3.43 -6.90
N SER A 50 1.01 3.06 -8.16
CA SER A 50 0.91 4.02 -9.26
C SER A 50 -0.34 3.79 -10.09
N ALA A 51 -1.19 4.80 -10.21
CA ALA A 51 -2.31 4.85 -11.17
C ALA A 51 -1.86 4.65 -12.63
N THR A 52 -0.54 4.69 -12.89
CA THR A 52 0.11 4.44 -14.18
C THR A 52 0.55 2.99 -14.36
N CYS A 53 0.47 2.14 -13.34
CA CYS A 53 0.79 0.72 -13.51
C CYS A 53 -0.31 0.07 -14.34
N ARG A 54 0.00 -0.32 -15.58
CA ARG A 54 -0.94 -1.02 -16.46
C ARG A 54 -1.51 -2.22 -15.71
N SER A 55 -2.84 -2.32 -15.64
CA SER A 55 -3.50 -3.40 -14.93
C SER A 55 -3.06 -4.75 -15.51
N LEU A 56 -2.61 -5.66 -14.64
CA LEU A 56 -2.14 -6.99 -15.04
C LEU A 56 -3.32 -7.88 -15.42
N THR A 57 -3.32 -8.47 -16.62
CA THR A 57 -4.37 -9.41 -17.05
C THR A 57 -4.05 -10.83 -16.58
N ALA A 58 -5.08 -11.66 -16.42
CA ALA A 58 -4.88 -13.08 -16.07
C ALA A 58 -4.01 -13.82 -17.10
N GLY A 59 -4.14 -13.51 -18.40
CA GLY A 59 -3.25 -14.06 -19.44
C GLY A 59 -1.80 -13.66 -19.22
N GLN A 60 -1.54 -12.38 -18.93
CA GLN A 60 -0.19 -11.90 -18.61
C GLN A 60 0.42 -12.58 -17.39
N VAL A 61 -0.39 -12.99 -16.41
CA VAL A 61 0.08 -13.79 -15.26
C VAL A 61 0.46 -15.20 -15.69
N ARG A 62 -0.38 -15.90 -16.47
CA ARG A 62 -0.11 -17.27 -16.93
C ARG A 62 1.13 -17.37 -17.81
N ASP A 63 1.28 -16.41 -18.71
CA ASP A 63 2.31 -16.46 -19.74
C ASP A 63 3.63 -15.82 -19.28
N ARG A 64 3.70 -15.36 -18.03
CA ARG A 64 4.87 -14.68 -17.47
C ARG A 64 6.06 -15.64 -17.42
N GLN A 65 7.08 -15.37 -18.22
CA GLN A 65 8.35 -16.09 -18.16
C GLN A 65 9.31 -15.45 -17.15
N PHE A 66 9.95 -16.28 -16.33
CA PHE A 66 11.04 -15.86 -15.46
C PHE A 66 12.38 -16.36 -16.00
N ARG A 67 13.44 -15.57 -15.75
CA ARG A 67 14.80 -16.01 -16.03
C ARG A 67 15.20 -17.10 -15.03
N SER A 68 15.78 -18.20 -15.51
CA SER A 68 16.37 -19.21 -14.63
C SER A 68 17.61 -18.67 -13.93
N VAL A 69 17.72 -18.92 -12.62
CA VAL A 69 18.86 -18.49 -11.80
C VAL A 69 19.61 -19.73 -11.33
N ARG A 70 20.93 -19.79 -11.58
CA ARG A 70 21.74 -21.00 -11.38
C ARG A 70 21.91 -21.44 -9.92
N ARG A 71 21.69 -20.56 -8.93
CA ARG A 71 21.81 -20.88 -7.49
C ARG A 71 20.73 -20.15 -6.69
N GLY A 72 20.02 -20.88 -5.84
CA GLY A 72 19.05 -20.32 -4.87
C GLY A 72 17.72 -19.83 -5.46
N GLY A 73 17.30 -20.33 -6.63
CA GLY A 73 16.00 -20.03 -7.22
C GLY A 73 14.88 -20.95 -6.71
N LEU A 74 13.63 -20.50 -6.87
CA LEU A 74 12.43 -21.33 -6.67
C LEU A 74 12.31 -22.38 -7.79
N ASP A 75 11.67 -23.51 -7.50
CA ASP A 75 11.32 -24.49 -8.52
C ASP A 75 10.39 -23.85 -9.57
N PRO A 76 10.79 -23.82 -10.86
CA PRO A 76 9.95 -23.27 -11.91
C PRO A 76 8.55 -23.91 -11.96
N LEU A 77 8.43 -25.21 -11.69
CA LEU A 77 7.14 -25.90 -11.78
C LEU A 77 6.17 -25.41 -10.69
N GLU A 78 6.65 -25.29 -9.46
CA GLU A 78 5.87 -24.76 -8.34
C GLU A 78 5.43 -23.31 -8.61
N VAL A 79 6.34 -22.48 -9.13
CA VAL A 79 6.04 -21.08 -9.50
C VAL A 79 4.95 -21.02 -10.57
N TYR A 80 5.04 -21.82 -11.64
CA TYR A 80 4.04 -21.81 -12.71
C TYR A 80 2.68 -22.35 -12.24
N ALA A 81 2.66 -23.38 -11.38
CA ALA A 81 1.43 -23.88 -10.77
C ALA A 81 0.76 -22.81 -9.90
N PHE A 82 1.53 -22.09 -9.08
CA PHE A 82 1.03 -20.99 -8.27
C PHE A 82 0.48 -19.85 -9.14
N LEU A 83 1.23 -19.42 -10.16
CA LEU A 83 0.78 -18.37 -11.07
C LEU A 83 -0.50 -18.76 -11.83
N HIS A 84 -0.65 -20.03 -12.20
CA HIS A 84 -1.88 -20.50 -12.85
C HIS A 84 -3.10 -20.33 -11.93
N ARG A 85 -2.96 -20.69 -10.64
CA ARG A 85 -4.01 -20.47 -9.63
C ARG A 85 -4.31 -18.99 -9.45
N VAL A 86 -3.28 -18.16 -9.25
CA VAL A 86 -3.43 -16.70 -9.10
C VAL A 86 -4.12 -16.09 -10.32
N ALA A 87 -3.78 -16.53 -11.53
CA ALA A 87 -4.45 -16.07 -12.74
C ALA A 87 -5.93 -16.47 -12.79
N GLY A 88 -6.27 -17.66 -12.28
CA GLY A 88 -7.66 -18.11 -12.12
C GLY A 88 -8.44 -17.21 -11.17
N GLU A 89 -7.90 -16.95 -9.98
CA GLU A 89 -8.52 -16.08 -8.96
C GLU A 89 -8.64 -14.63 -9.47
N LEU A 90 -7.61 -14.10 -10.12
CA LEU A 90 -7.65 -12.77 -10.73
C LEU A 90 -8.72 -12.67 -11.83
N ALA A 91 -8.91 -13.72 -12.63
CA ALA A 91 -9.95 -13.75 -13.64
C ALA A 91 -11.35 -13.79 -13.02
N ALA A 92 -11.53 -14.55 -11.94
CA ALA A 92 -12.79 -14.60 -11.19
C ALA A 92 -13.13 -13.22 -10.58
N ALA A 93 -12.19 -12.61 -9.87
CA ALA A 93 -12.37 -11.29 -9.26
C ALA A 93 -12.71 -10.20 -10.30
N ARG A 94 -12.06 -10.23 -11.47
CA ARG A 94 -12.38 -9.28 -12.55
C ARG A 94 -13.79 -9.50 -13.12
N ARG A 95 -14.23 -10.74 -13.28
CA ARG A 95 -15.60 -11.05 -13.73
C ARG A 95 -16.64 -10.54 -12.73
N GLU A 96 -16.42 -10.77 -11.44
CA GLU A 96 -17.30 -10.29 -10.38
C GLU A 96 -17.36 -8.76 -10.32
N LEU A 97 -16.22 -8.09 -10.52
CA LEU A 97 -16.18 -6.63 -10.62
C LEU A 97 -16.99 -6.11 -11.81
N THR A 98 -16.84 -6.74 -12.99
CA THR A 98 -17.63 -6.40 -14.18
C THR A 98 -19.12 -6.58 -13.91
N TYR A 99 -19.51 -7.74 -13.37
CA TYR A 99 -20.90 -8.03 -13.02
C TYR A 99 -21.49 -6.99 -12.05
N THR A 100 -20.76 -6.70 -10.97
CA THR A 100 -21.19 -5.71 -9.96
C THR A 100 -21.29 -4.30 -10.56
N THR A 101 -20.40 -3.96 -11.48
CA THR A 101 -20.44 -2.65 -12.16
C THR A 101 -21.64 -2.55 -13.10
N GLU A 102 -21.93 -3.60 -13.87
CA GLU A 102 -23.10 -3.67 -14.73
C GLU A 102 -24.40 -3.57 -13.94
N GLU A 103 -24.49 -4.28 -12.81
CA GLU A 103 -25.66 -4.24 -11.95
C GLU A 103 -25.85 -2.86 -11.32
N ASN A 104 -24.77 -2.24 -10.85
CA ASN A 104 -24.80 -0.85 -10.39
C ASN A 104 -25.28 0.12 -11.48
N VAL A 105 -24.89 -0.10 -12.74
CA VAL A 105 -25.36 0.72 -13.86
C VAL A 105 -26.86 0.52 -14.09
N ARG A 106 -27.35 -0.72 -14.03
CA ARG A 106 -28.79 -1.02 -14.17
C ARG A 106 -29.62 -0.36 -13.07
N ILE A 107 -29.22 -0.53 -11.81
CA ILE A 107 -29.90 0.08 -10.66
C ILE A 107 -29.91 1.61 -10.78
N LYS A 108 -28.76 2.23 -11.09
CA LYS A 108 -28.69 3.69 -11.28
C LYS A 108 -29.56 4.17 -12.44
N ARG A 109 -29.70 3.41 -13.51
CA ARG A 109 -30.60 3.74 -14.63
C ARG A 109 -32.06 3.65 -14.21
N ALA A 110 -32.45 2.59 -13.52
CA ALA A 110 -33.82 2.43 -13.00
C ALA A 110 -34.18 3.58 -12.04
N LEU A 111 -33.26 3.92 -11.12
CA LEU A 111 -33.46 5.02 -10.18
C LEU A 111 -33.63 6.37 -10.90
N ARG A 112 -32.75 6.69 -11.87
CA ARG A 112 -32.90 7.91 -12.67
C ARG A 112 -34.22 7.97 -13.42
N SER A 113 -34.63 6.85 -14.03
CA SER A 113 -35.91 6.78 -14.75
C SER A 113 -37.10 7.03 -13.81
N TRP A 114 -37.09 6.42 -12.63
CA TRP A 114 -38.10 6.67 -11.60
C TRP A 114 -38.08 8.14 -11.15
N GLN A 115 -36.92 8.70 -10.83
CA GLN A 115 -36.78 10.11 -10.46
C GLN A 115 -37.29 11.04 -11.57
N SER A 116 -36.99 10.79 -12.84
CA SER A 116 -37.49 11.62 -13.94
C SER A 116 -39.02 11.59 -14.08
N ARG A 117 -39.67 10.50 -13.66
CA ARG A 117 -41.13 10.33 -13.73
C ARG A 117 -41.86 10.89 -12.51
N PHE A 118 -41.24 10.82 -11.33
CA PHE A 118 -41.93 11.04 -10.06
C PHE A 118 -41.29 12.11 -9.17
N ALA A 119 -40.09 12.62 -9.49
CA ALA A 119 -39.53 13.74 -8.74
C ALA A 119 -40.33 15.02 -9.04
N PRO A 120 -40.78 15.76 -8.01
CA PRO A 120 -41.39 17.06 -8.20
C PRO A 120 -40.43 17.94 -9.01
N ARG A 121 -40.93 18.54 -10.09
CA ARG A 121 -40.21 19.65 -10.72
C ARG A 121 -40.19 20.78 -9.69
N THR A 122 -39.06 20.96 -9.01
CA THR A 122 -38.80 22.18 -8.25
C THR A 122 -38.66 23.31 -9.27
N HIS A 123 -39.79 23.86 -9.71
CA HIS A 123 -39.84 25.11 -10.44
C HIS A 123 -39.33 26.20 -9.49
N ARG A 124 -38.30 26.93 -9.93
CA ARG A 124 -37.77 28.12 -9.26
C ARG A 124 -38.27 29.34 -9.99
#